data_AF-A0A7S2QLM8-F1
#
_entry.id   AF-A0A7S2QLM8-F1
#
_cell.length_a   1.000
_cell.length_b   1.000
_cell.length_c   1.000
_cell.angle_alpha   90.00
_cell.angle_beta   90.00
_cell.angle_gamma   90.00
#
_symmetry.space_group_name_H-M   'P 1'
#
loop_
_entity.id
_entity.type
_entity.pdbx_description
1 polymer ?
#
loop_
_entity_poly.entity_id
_entity_poly.type
_entity_poly.pdbx_seq_one_letter_code
_entity_poly.pdbx_strand_id
1 'polypeptide(L)'
;RVALAPGPKPLIERLVLHMQSAALCVSGISQACAFALLRQWGAEGWAAHVGSVQALYRQRRDHFLACAERHLTGLAEWAAPEAGMFVWMRLLGVRDSKALIEGPARDEKVLLVPGAYFSSDPSAPSAFVRASYSVAAAEDVDEALRRLAVLLKKHRQAHGE
;
A
#
# COMPACT_ATOMS: atom_id res chain seq x y z
N ARG A 1 -2.96 6.40 -17.91
CA ARG A 1 -2.86 4.93 -17.97
C ARG A 1 -1.86 4.57 -19.06
N VAL A 2 -0.59 4.38 -18.71
CA VAL A 2 0.50 4.06 -19.64
C VAL A 2 1.41 3.06 -18.94
N ALA A 3 1.78 1.98 -19.64
CA ALA A 3 2.69 0.96 -19.14
C ALA A 3 3.34 0.23 -20.33
N LEU A 4 4.44 -0.46 -20.05
CA LEU A 4 5.18 -1.27 -21.02
C LEU A 4 5.36 -2.68 -20.46
N ALA A 5 5.30 -3.70 -21.32
CA ALA A 5 5.52 -5.09 -20.96
C ALA A 5 6.73 -5.64 -21.75
N PRO A 6 7.93 -5.73 -21.16
CA PRO A 6 9.06 -6.37 -21.80
C PRO A 6 8.90 -7.91 -21.76
N GLY A 7 9.33 -8.61 -22.81
CA GLY A 7 9.27 -10.07 -22.84
C GLY A 7 9.68 -10.70 -24.16
N PRO A 8 9.71 -12.05 -24.23
CA PRO A 8 10.03 -12.79 -25.46
C PRO A 8 9.04 -12.45 -26.58
N LYS A 9 9.56 -12.22 -27.79
CA LYS A 9 8.77 -11.84 -28.97
C LYS A 9 7.50 -12.69 -29.18
N PRO A 10 7.53 -14.04 -29.09
CA PRO A 10 6.32 -14.85 -29.31
C PRO A 10 5.19 -14.56 -28.31
N LEU A 11 5.52 -14.14 -27.09
CA LEU A 11 4.52 -13.78 -26.08
C LEU A 11 3.99 -12.36 -26.29
N ILE A 12 4.89 -11.42 -26.62
CA ILE A 12 4.51 -10.02 -26.90
C ILE A 12 3.56 -9.94 -28.10
N GLU A 13 3.80 -10.69 -29.16
CA GLU A 13 2.93 -10.71 -30.34
C GLU A 13 1.50 -11.16 -29.99
N ARG A 14 1.35 -12.15 -29.09
CA ARG A 14 0.03 -12.58 -28.60
C ARG A 14 -0.65 -11.50 -27.76
N LEU A 15 0.10 -10.80 -26.91
CA LEU A 15 -0.44 -9.67 -26.14
C LEU A 15 -0.88 -8.52 -27.04
N VAL A 16 -0.10 -8.19 -28.08
CA VAL A 16 -0.45 -7.14 -29.05
C VAL A 16 -1.74 -7.47 -29.78
N LEU A 17 -1.91 -8.71 -30.26
CA LEU A 17 -3.15 -9.15 -30.91
C LEU A 17 -4.36 -9.01 -29.97
N HIS A 18 -4.22 -9.41 -28.70
CA HIS A 18 -5.27 -9.22 -27.71
C HIS A 18 -5.59 -7.74 -27.50
N MET A 19 -4.57 -6.89 -27.33
CA MET A 19 -4.75 -5.46 -27.15
C MET A 19 -5.47 -4.81 -28.33
N GLN A 20 -5.15 -5.20 -29.57
CA GLN A 20 -5.84 -4.71 -30.76
C GLN A 20 -7.34 -4.98 -30.72
N SER A 21 -7.75 -6.17 -30.27
CA SER A 21 -9.18 -6.51 -30.14
C SER A 21 -9.88 -5.86 -28.94
N ALA A 22 -9.17 -5.64 -27.83
CA ALA A 22 -9.79 -5.23 -26.58
C ALA A 22 -9.79 -3.70 -26.38
N ALA A 23 -8.69 -3.04 -26.71
CA ALA A 23 -8.47 -1.63 -26.41
C ALA A 23 -7.89 -0.82 -27.58
N LEU A 24 -7.51 -1.48 -28.68
CA LEU A 24 -6.76 -0.95 -29.83
C LEU A 24 -5.38 -0.39 -29.45
N CYS A 25 -5.35 0.70 -28.69
CA CYS A 25 -4.14 1.33 -28.19
C CYS A 25 -4.40 2.12 -26.90
N VAL A 26 -3.34 2.47 -26.19
CA VAL A 26 -3.44 3.38 -25.04
C VAL A 26 -3.58 4.83 -25.50
N SER A 27 -4.22 5.68 -24.68
CA SER A 27 -4.46 7.10 -24.98
C SER A 27 -3.24 7.81 -25.58
N GLY A 28 -3.37 8.30 -26.82
CA GLY A 28 -2.30 9.02 -27.52
C GLY A 28 -1.82 10.27 -26.78
N ILE A 29 -2.73 11.01 -26.13
CA ILE A 29 -2.38 12.18 -25.31
C ILE A 29 -1.51 11.75 -24.12
N SER A 30 -1.89 10.69 -23.40
CA SER A 30 -1.09 10.20 -22.27
C SER A 30 0.31 9.74 -22.72
N GLN A 31 0.41 9.10 -23.89
CA GLN A 31 1.70 8.71 -24.48
C GLN A 31 2.54 9.93 -24.83
N ALA A 32 1.95 10.93 -25.49
CA ALA A 32 2.65 12.15 -25.90
C ALA A 32 3.19 12.94 -24.70
N CYS A 33 2.41 13.09 -23.63
CA CYS A 33 2.85 13.74 -22.39
C CYS A 33 4.01 12.97 -21.73
N ALA A 34 3.87 11.65 -21.58
CA ALA A 34 4.92 10.83 -20.98
C ALA A 34 6.21 10.85 -21.83
N PHE A 35 6.07 10.76 -23.15
CA PHE A 35 7.20 10.84 -24.08
C PHE A 35 7.91 12.19 -24.02
N ALA A 36 7.17 13.30 -24.06
CA ALA A 36 7.75 14.63 -23.99
C ALA A 36 8.53 14.85 -22.69
N LEU A 37 7.95 14.43 -21.55
CA LEU A 37 8.59 14.52 -20.24
C LEU A 37 9.87 13.66 -20.16
N LEU A 38 9.78 12.38 -20.53
CA LEU A 38 10.93 11.46 -20.46
C LEU A 38 12.04 11.88 -21.43
N ARG A 39 11.68 12.41 -22.60
CA ARG A 39 12.64 12.95 -23.56
C ARG A 39 13.33 14.21 -23.04
N GLN A 40 12.60 15.10 -22.37
CA GLN A 40 13.16 16.30 -21.76
C GLN A 40 14.10 15.98 -20.60
N TRP A 41 13.73 15.02 -19.75
CA TRP A 41 14.55 14.58 -18.63
C TRP A 41 15.79 13.80 -19.07
N GLY A 42 15.68 13.03 -20.14
CA GLY A 42 16.71 12.06 -20.50
C GLY A 42 16.93 11.01 -19.39
N ALA A 43 18.00 10.22 -19.52
CA ALA A 43 18.32 9.19 -18.54
C ALA A 43 18.66 9.78 -17.16
N GLU A 44 19.40 10.89 -17.13
CA GLU A 44 19.84 11.55 -15.90
C GLU A 44 18.67 12.18 -15.13
N GLY A 45 17.82 12.95 -15.81
CA GLY A 45 16.65 13.55 -15.17
C GLY A 45 15.65 12.50 -14.69
N TRP A 46 15.49 11.40 -15.43
CA TRP A 46 14.69 10.26 -14.99
C TRP A 46 15.27 9.64 -13.71
N ALA A 47 16.57 9.35 -13.68
CA ALA A 47 17.24 8.80 -12.51
C ALA A 47 17.14 9.73 -11.30
N ALA A 48 17.30 11.04 -11.50
CA ALA A 48 17.14 12.05 -10.46
C ALA A 48 15.71 12.10 -9.91
N HIS A 49 14.69 12.02 -10.79
CA HIS A 49 13.30 11.93 -10.36
C HIS A 49 13.01 10.66 -9.57
N VAL A 50 13.49 9.50 -10.04
CA VAL A 50 13.35 8.23 -9.29
C VAL A 50 14.02 8.33 -7.92
N GLY A 51 15.22 8.91 -7.84
CA GLY A 51 15.93 9.11 -6.58
C GLY A 51 15.17 10.02 -5.61
N SER A 52 14.57 11.11 -6.09
CA SER A 52 13.76 12.00 -5.23
C SER A 52 12.49 11.33 -4.72
N VAL A 53 11.82 10.54 -5.56
CA VAL A 53 10.66 9.73 -5.15
C VAL A 53 11.08 8.68 -4.10
N GLN A 54 12.20 7.99 -4.29
CA GLN A 54 12.73 7.03 -3.31
C GLN A 54 13.05 7.70 -1.96
N ALA A 55 13.66 8.88 -1.96
CA ALA A 55 13.93 9.64 -0.75
C ALA A 55 12.64 10.04 -0.02
N LEU A 56 11.63 10.51 -0.75
CA LEU A 56 10.31 10.84 -0.21
C LEU A 56 9.63 9.62 0.44
N TYR A 57 9.61 8.48 -0.24
CA TYR A 57 8.99 7.26 0.30
C TYR A 57 9.77 6.68 1.49
N ARG A 58 11.10 6.82 1.51
CA ARG A 58 11.93 6.45 2.66
C ARG A 58 11.58 7.28 3.88
N GLN A 59 11.50 8.61 3.74
CA GLN A 59 11.10 9.51 4.83
C GLN A 59 9.71 9.16 5.38
N ARG A 60 8.74 8.91 4.49
CA ARG A 60 7.37 8.54 4.89
C ARG A 60 7.30 7.18 5.59
N ARG A 61 8.06 6.20 5.09
CA ARG A 61 8.20 4.89 5.74
C ARG A 61 8.77 5.04 7.15
N ASP A 62 9.87 5.76 7.29
CA ASP A 62 10.57 5.90 8.57
C ASP A 62 9.69 6.62 9.60
N HIS A 63 8.95 7.65 9.17
CA HIS A 63 7.94 8.32 10.00
C HIS A 63 6.82 7.36 10.43
N PHE A 64 6.24 6.60 9.49
CA PHE A 64 5.21 5.61 9.80
C PHE A 64 5.70 4.58 10.81
N LEU A 65 6.91 4.04 10.63
CA LEU A 65 7.48 3.04 11.53
C LEU A 65 7.74 3.63 12.92
N ALA A 66 8.21 4.87 13.03
CA ALA A 66 8.39 5.54 14.32
C ALA A 66 7.05 5.74 15.07
N CYS A 67 5.97 6.09 14.36
CA CYS A 67 4.63 6.17 14.94
C CYS A 67 4.09 4.77 15.31
N ALA A 68 4.32 3.76 14.48
CA ALA A 68 3.92 2.38 14.77
C ALA A 68 4.62 1.86 16.03
N GLU A 69 5.93 2.07 16.16
CA GLU A 69 6.71 1.69 17.35
C GLU A 69 6.18 2.38 18.61
N ARG A 70 5.78 3.65 18.50
CA ARG A 70 5.25 4.43 19.64
C ARG A 70 3.89 3.93 20.11
N HIS A 71 2.99 3.59 19.18
CA HIS A 71 1.58 3.33 19.51
C HIS A 71 1.20 1.85 19.52
N LEU A 72 1.85 1.03 18.71
CA LEU A 72 1.43 -0.34 18.40
C LEU A 72 2.34 -1.42 18.99
N THR A 73 3.45 -1.07 19.65
CA THR A 73 4.30 -2.05 20.34
C THR A 73 3.50 -2.84 21.36
N GLY A 74 3.56 -4.17 21.25
CA GLY A 74 2.77 -5.11 22.05
C GLY A 74 1.31 -5.28 21.59
N LEU A 75 0.83 -4.50 20.60
CA LEU A 75 -0.51 -4.58 20.00
C LEU A 75 -0.49 -5.12 18.57
N ALA A 76 0.60 -4.90 17.84
CA ALA A 76 0.82 -5.42 16.50
C ALA A 76 2.29 -5.77 16.30
N GLU A 77 2.56 -6.60 15.30
CA GLU A 77 3.90 -6.94 14.81
C GLU A 77 4.00 -6.58 13.33
N TRP A 78 5.15 -6.09 12.91
CA TRP A 78 5.43 -5.77 11.51
C TRP A 78 6.91 -5.89 11.20
N ALA A 79 7.22 -6.05 9.91
CA ALA A 79 8.58 -5.92 9.40
C ALA A 79 8.73 -4.58 8.68
N ALA A 80 9.89 -3.95 8.82
CA ALA A 80 10.21 -2.73 8.08
C ALA A 80 10.30 -3.04 6.58
N PRO A 81 9.49 -2.41 5.71
CA PRO A 81 9.53 -2.71 4.28
C PRO A 81 10.80 -2.15 3.63
N GLU A 82 11.42 -2.96 2.77
CA GLU A 82 12.60 -2.56 2.00
C GLU A 82 12.25 -1.68 0.80
N ALA A 83 11.03 -1.82 0.27
CA ALA A 83 10.54 -1.08 -0.89
C ALA A 83 9.02 -0.91 -0.88
N GLY A 84 8.51 -0.05 -1.76
CA GLY A 84 7.09 0.15 -1.98
C GLY A 84 6.49 1.24 -1.10
N MET A 85 5.23 1.04 -0.71
CA MET A 85 4.43 2.06 -0.02
C MET A 85 3.48 1.51 1.05
N PHE A 86 3.66 0.24 1.42
CA PHE A 86 2.77 -0.45 2.35
C PHE A 86 3.56 -1.04 3.52
N VAL A 87 2.92 -1.06 4.69
CA VAL A 87 3.36 -1.87 5.83
C VAL A 87 2.32 -2.98 6.04
N TRP A 88 2.82 -4.20 6.15
CA TRP A 88 2.01 -5.38 6.47
C TRP A 88 2.15 -5.67 7.95
N MET A 89 1.04 -5.61 8.69
CA MET A 89 1.04 -5.69 10.15
C MET A 89 0.14 -6.83 10.60
N ARG A 90 0.62 -7.66 11.54
CA ARG A 90 -0.17 -8.66 12.27
C ARG A 90 -0.76 -8.01 13.51
N LEU A 91 -2.07 -8.00 13.66
CA LEU A 91 -2.74 -7.51 14.86
C LEU A 91 -2.74 -8.61 15.92
N LEU A 92 -2.19 -8.31 17.09
CA LEU A 92 -2.03 -9.28 18.17
C LEU A 92 -3.29 -9.37 19.03
N GLY A 93 -3.80 -10.59 19.23
CA GLY A 93 -5.08 -10.83 19.90
C GLY A 93 -6.30 -10.57 19.02
N VAL A 94 -6.11 -10.61 17.70
CA VAL A 94 -7.17 -10.50 16.70
C VAL A 94 -7.08 -11.70 15.78
N ARG A 95 -8.09 -12.56 15.77
CA ARG A 95 -8.15 -13.72 14.87
C ARG A 95 -8.49 -13.31 13.44
N ASP A 96 -9.45 -12.40 13.29
CA ASP A 96 -9.89 -11.87 12.01
C ASP A 96 -10.00 -10.34 12.08
N SER A 97 -9.14 -9.67 11.33
CA SER A 97 -9.09 -8.22 11.22
C SER A 97 -10.29 -7.64 10.48
N LYS A 98 -11.01 -8.41 9.66
CA LYS A 98 -12.04 -7.87 8.76
C LYS A 98 -13.16 -7.16 9.53
N ALA A 99 -13.77 -7.82 10.50
CA ALA A 99 -14.86 -7.24 11.30
C ALA A 99 -14.39 -6.00 12.09
N LEU A 100 -13.17 -6.04 12.64
CA LEU A 100 -12.58 -4.93 13.39
C LEU A 100 -12.31 -3.71 12.52
N ILE A 101 -11.82 -3.93 11.29
CA ILE A 101 -11.43 -2.86 10.38
C ILE A 101 -12.64 -2.24 9.67
N GLU A 102 -13.61 -3.06 9.23
CA GLU A 102 -14.75 -2.57 8.44
C GLU A 102 -15.83 -1.86 9.26
N GLY A 103 -15.88 -2.13 10.57
CA GLY A 103 -16.76 -1.41 11.51
C GLY A 103 -15.95 -0.48 12.42
N PRO A 104 -15.49 -0.97 13.60
CA PRO A 104 -14.92 -0.10 14.63
C PRO A 104 -13.77 0.81 14.18
N ALA A 105 -12.82 0.30 13.38
CA ALA A 105 -11.71 1.14 12.91
C ALA A 105 -12.19 2.24 11.97
N ARG A 106 -13.12 1.91 11.06
CA ARG A 106 -13.73 2.88 10.14
C ARG A 106 -14.46 3.99 10.90
N ASP A 107 -15.20 3.64 11.95
CA ASP A 107 -15.93 4.60 12.79
C ASP A 107 -14.98 5.56 13.53
N GLU A 108 -13.82 5.06 13.94
CA GLU A 108 -12.71 5.85 14.52
C GLU A 108 -11.87 6.58 13.44
N LYS A 109 -12.30 6.54 12.17
CA LYS A 109 -11.65 7.13 10.99
C LYS A 109 -10.24 6.58 10.73
N VAL A 110 -10.02 5.31 11.03
CA VAL A 110 -8.82 4.55 10.67
C VAL A 110 -9.17 3.63 9.50
N LEU A 111 -8.52 3.88 8.35
CA LEU A 111 -8.72 3.08 7.14
C LEU A 111 -7.50 2.21 6.87
N LEU A 112 -7.69 0.90 6.98
CA LEU A 112 -6.72 -0.14 6.64
C LEU A 112 -7.39 -1.16 5.73
N VAL A 113 -6.60 -1.97 5.02
CA VAL A 113 -7.15 -3.06 4.21
C VAL A 113 -7.01 -4.38 4.97
N PRO A 114 -8.12 -5.09 5.27
CA PRO A 114 -8.06 -6.42 5.89
C PRO A 114 -7.21 -7.40 5.10
N GLY A 115 -6.44 -8.22 5.82
CA GLY A 115 -5.51 -9.16 5.21
C GLY A 115 -6.20 -10.28 4.45
N ALA A 116 -7.43 -10.62 4.82
CA ALA A 116 -8.27 -11.60 4.15
C ALA A 116 -8.51 -11.27 2.66
N TYR A 117 -8.45 -9.98 2.28
CA TYR A 117 -8.58 -9.57 0.86
C TYR A 117 -7.37 -9.90 -0.02
N PHE A 118 -6.27 -10.33 0.59
CA PHE A 118 -5.08 -10.78 -0.13
C PHE A 118 -4.93 -12.31 -0.11
N SER A 119 -5.91 -13.02 0.46
CA SER A 119 -5.97 -14.49 0.48
C SER A 119 -6.64 -15.02 -0.80
N SER A 120 -6.19 -16.18 -1.28
CA SER A 120 -6.90 -16.94 -2.32
C SER A 120 -8.24 -17.51 -1.84
N ASP A 121 -8.39 -17.66 -0.51
CA ASP A 121 -9.64 -18.01 0.15
C ASP A 121 -10.11 -16.81 1.00
N PRO A 122 -11.10 -16.03 0.53
CA PRO A 122 -11.64 -14.87 1.24
C PRO A 122 -12.42 -15.21 2.52
N SER A 123 -12.75 -16.48 2.74
CA SER A 123 -13.45 -16.95 3.95
C SER A 123 -12.49 -17.28 5.10
N ALA A 124 -11.20 -17.48 4.80
CA ALA A 124 -10.20 -17.77 5.81
C ALA A 124 -9.92 -16.53 6.68
N PRO A 125 -9.95 -16.66 8.02
CA PRO A 125 -9.68 -15.53 8.92
C PRO A 125 -8.23 -15.07 8.80
N SER A 126 -8.01 -13.75 8.89
CA SER A 126 -6.65 -13.19 8.86
C SER A 126 -6.49 -12.06 9.86
N ALA A 127 -5.51 -12.22 10.75
CA ALA A 127 -5.09 -11.23 11.72
C ALA A 127 -4.33 -10.04 11.09
N PHE A 128 -4.01 -10.11 9.80
CA PHE A 128 -3.16 -9.13 9.15
C PHE A 128 -3.94 -7.96 8.57
N VAL A 129 -3.28 -6.82 8.45
CA VAL A 129 -3.79 -5.61 7.78
C VAL A 129 -2.69 -4.98 6.93
N ARG A 130 -3.09 -4.35 5.82
CA ARG A 130 -2.21 -3.52 5.00
C ARG A 130 -2.47 -2.04 5.29
N ALA A 131 -1.45 -1.35 5.80
CA ALA A 131 -1.42 0.10 5.91
C ALA A 131 -0.69 0.72 4.73
N SER A 132 -1.14 1.88 4.25
CA SER A 132 -0.49 2.67 3.21
C SER A 132 0.08 3.95 3.80
N TYR A 133 1.31 4.32 3.44
CA TYR A 133 1.94 5.59 3.80
C TYR A 133 2.18 6.50 2.58
N SER A 134 1.50 6.24 1.46
CA SER A 134 1.71 6.99 0.20
C SER A 134 1.00 8.34 0.11
N VAL A 135 -0.06 8.58 0.89
CA VAL A 135 -0.92 9.78 0.72
C VAL A 135 -1.11 10.56 2.02
N ALA A 136 -1.23 9.88 3.17
CA ALA A 136 -1.53 10.52 4.44
C ALA A 136 -0.44 11.50 4.88
N ALA A 137 -0.85 12.63 5.48
CA ALA A 137 0.07 13.56 6.12
C ALA A 137 0.71 12.91 7.36
N ALA A 138 1.86 13.44 7.80
CA ALA A 138 2.61 12.88 8.92
C ALA A 138 1.78 12.87 10.21
N GLU A 139 0.99 13.91 10.44
CA GLU A 139 0.12 14.10 11.59
C GLU A 139 -1.06 13.11 11.55
N ASP A 140 -1.62 12.87 10.37
CA ASP A 140 -2.70 11.90 10.18
C ASP A 140 -2.24 10.47 10.46
N VAL A 141 -0.99 10.13 10.12
CA VAL A 141 -0.41 8.81 10.40
C VAL A 141 -0.29 8.58 11.90
N ASP A 142 0.24 9.54 12.66
CA ASP A 142 0.39 9.40 14.11
C ASP A 142 -0.97 9.22 14.78
N GLU A 143 -1.94 10.07 14.41
CA GLU A 143 -3.29 10.03 14.96
C GLU A 143 -4.03 8.72 14.59
N ALA A 144 -3.90 8.24 13.35
CA ALA A 144 -4.52 6.99 12.93
C ALA A 144 -3.97 5.78 13.70
N LEU A 145 -2.65 5.71 13.92
CA LEU A 145 -2.04 4.61 14.66
C LEU A 145 -2.35 4.71 16.16
N ARG A 146 -2.44 5.92 16.72
CA ARG A 146 -2.92 6.15 18.08
C ARG A 146 -4.36 5.66 18.27
N ARG A 147 -5.27 5.98 17.34
CA ARG A 147 -6.67 5.50 17.38
C ARG A 147 -6.76 3.99 17.23
N LEU A 148 -5.97 3.41 16.33
CA LEU A 148 -5.88 1.95 16.19
C LEU A 148 -5.41 1.30 17.50
N ALA A 149 -4.42 1.86 18.19
CA ALA A 149 -3.94 1.35 19.46
C ALA A 149 -5.03 1.35 20.53
N VAL A 150 -5.81 2.43 20.64
CA VAL A 150 -6.96 2.51 21.55
C VAL A 150 -8.00 1.44 21.22
N LEU A 151 -8.31 1.26 19.94
CA LEU A 151 -9.26 0.25 19.49
C LEU A 151 -8.79 -1.18 19.82
N LEU A 152 -7.53 -1.51 19.56
CA LEU A 152 -6.97 -2.83 19.86
C LEU A 152 -6.97 -3.13 21.37
N LYS A 153 -6.66 -2.14 22.21
CA LYS A 153 -6.73 -2.28 23.68
C LYS A 153 -8.16 -2.56 24.14
N LYS A 154 -9.16 -1.85 23.60
CA LYS A 154 -10.58 -2.10 23.88
C LYS A 154 -11.00 -3.50 23.43
N HIS A 155 -10.55 -3.95 22.25
CA HIS A 155 -10.87 -5.27 21.72
C HIS A 155 -10.33 -6.39 22.62
N ARG A 156 -9.08 -6.29 23.07
CA ARG A 156 -8.47 -7.23 24.03
C ARG A 156 -9.23 -7.33 25.34
N GLN A 157 -9.55 -6.18 25.94
CA GLN A 157 -10.33 -6.13 27.19
C GLN A 157 -11.71 -6.79 27.05
N ALA A 158 -12.38 -6.62 25.91
CA ALA A 158 -13.68 -7.22 25.65
C ALA A 158 -13.62 -8.74 25.41
N HIS A 159 -12.45 -9.30 25.10
CA HIS A 159 -12.27 -10.71 24.72
C HIS A 159 -11.38 -11.49 25.71
N GLY A 160 -10.92 -10.85 26.80
CA GLY A 160 -10.23 -11.52 27.91
C GLY A 160 -8.79 -11.93 27.60
N GLU A 161 -8.14 -11.27 26.63
CA GLU A 161 -6.74 -11.49 26.23
C GLU A 161 -5.78 -10.38 26.67
#